data_AF-I6QZX9-F1
#
_entry.id   AF-I6QZX9-F1
#
_cell.length_a   1.000
_cell.length_b   1.000
_cell.length_c   1.000
_cell.angle_alpha   90.00
_cell.angle_beta   90.00
_cell.angle_gamma   90.00
#
_symmetry.space_group_name_H-M   'P 1'
#
loop_
_entity.id
_entity.type
_entity.pdbx_description
1 polymer ?
#
loop_
_entity_poly.entity_id
_entity_poly.type
_entity_poly.pdbx_seq_one_letter_code
_entity_poly.pdbx_strand_id
1 'polypeptide(L)'
;GGLGQFGIIVRARIALEPAPTRVKWVRMLYSDFSAFSRDQERLIAINGRKDKNALDYLEGSLLINQGDPNNWRSSFFPPSDHSRIISKVTKHKIIYCLEVAKLYDDRSKTTVDKVLQHLLKGLSFEPGFMFEKDVSYVDFLDRVRGGELKLQSQGLWDVPHPWL
;
A
#
# COMPACT_ATOMS: atom_id res chain seq x y z
N GLY A 1 -14.97 2.87 18.24
CA GLY A 1 -14.21 2.54 19.44
C GLY A 1 -14.58 3.49 20.54
N GLY A 2 -15.41 3.09 21.51
CA GLY A 2 -15.93 3.95 22.58
C GLY A 2 -14.89 4.52 23.56
N LEU A 3 -13.65 4.73 23.10
CA LEU A 3 -12.56 5.45 23.74
C LEU A 3 -12.33 5.05 25.22
N GLY A 4 -12.57 3.78 25.54
CA GLY A 4 -12.45 3.25 26.90
C GLY A 4 -13.44 3.83 27.92
N GLN A 5 -14.43 4.61 27.49
CA GLN A 5 -15.33 5.35 28.39
C GLN A 5 -16.29 4.45 29.18
N PHE A 6 -16.57 3.25 28.67
CA PHE A 6 -17.67 2.40 29.14
C PHE A 6 -17.21 1.08 29.77
N GLY A 7 -15.90 0.86 29.88
CA GLY A 7 -15.33 -0.34 30.49
C GLY A 7 -14.15 -0.92 29.71
N ILE A 8 -13.66 -2.05 30.22
CA ILE A 8 -12.47 -2.73 29.70
C ILE A 8 -12.92 -3.92 28.85
N ILE A 9 -12.40 -4.01 27.61
CA ILE A 9 -12.65 -5.15 26.73
C ILE A 9 -11.83 -6.34 27.23
N VAL A 10 -12.48 -7.30 27.87
CA VAL A 10 -11.84 -8.56 28.33
C VAL A 10 -11.96 -9.70 27.32
N ARG A 11 -12.86 -9.58 26.33
CA ARG A 11 -13.08 -10.56 25.27
C ARG A 11 -13.73 -9.92 24.05
N ALA A 12 -13.31 -10.36 22.86
CA ALA A 12 -13.97 -10.03 21.59
C ALA A 12 -14.25 -11.30 20.79
N ARG A 13 -15.32 -11.31 20.00
CA ARG A 13 -15.57 -12.32 18.96
C ARG A 13 -15.27 -11.66 17.63
N ILE A 14 -14.21 -12.10 16.96
CA ILE A 14 -13.73 -11.54 15.70
C ILE A 14 -14.20 -12.45 14.56
N ALA A 15 -14.74 -11.88 13.50
CA ALA A 15 -15.12 -12.63 12.30
C ALA A 15 -13.85 -13.13 11.59
N LEU A 16 -13.90 -14.35 11.08
CA LEU A 16 -12.79 -14.98 10.36
C LEU A 16 -13.21 -15.32 8.94
N GLU A 17 -12.25 -15.23 8.03
CA GLU A 17 -12.36 -15.67 6.64
C GLU A 17 -11.24 -16.67 6.33
N PRO A 18 -11.38 -17.49 5.28
CA PRO A 18 -10.28 -18.35 4.82
C PRO A 18 -9.03 -17.52 4.52
N ALA A 19 -7.89 -17.93 5.08
CA ALA A 19 -6.64 -17.20 4.87
C ALA A 19 -6.11 -17.42 3.45
N PRO A 20 -5.93 -16.36 2.63
CA PRO A 20 -5.20 -16.47 1.38
C PRO A 20 -3.72 -16.77 1.65
N THR A 21 -3.03 -17.34 0.67
CA THR A 21 -1.61 -17.71 0.85
C THR A 21 -0.67 -16.60 0.39
N ARG A 22 -1.07 -15.80 -0.60
CA ARG A 22 -0.19 -14.85 -1.28
C ARG A 22 -0.88 -13.53 -1.63
N VAL A 23 -0.06 -12.52 -1.91
CA VAL A 23 -0.50 -11.16 -2.21
C VAL A 23 0.28 -10.62 -3.40
N LYS A 24 -0.44 -10.18 -4.43
CA LYS A 24 0.08 -9.25 -5.43
C LYS A 24 -0.01 -7.85 -4.88
N TRP A 25 1.13 -7.25 -4.55
CA TRP A 25 1.23 -5.94 -3.93
C TRP A 25 1.82 -4.95 -4.94
N VAL A 26 1.06 -3.92 -5.29
CA VAL A 26 1.42 -2.96 -6.34
C VAL A 26 1.46 -1.54 -5.80
N ARG A 27 2.46 -0.77 -6.23
CA ARG A 27 2.54 0.67 -6.04
C ARG A 27 2.66 1.40 -7.36
N MET A 28 1.88 2.46 -7.52
CA MET A 28 1.85 3.30 -8.71
C MET A 28 2.04 4.76 -8.32
N LEU A 29 2.91 5.48 -9.04
CA LEU A 29 3.19 6.89 -8.75
C LEU A 29 2.42 7.83 -9.68
N TYR A 30 1.93 8.93 -9.11
CA TYR A 30 1.18 9.97 -9.78
C TYR A 30 1.83 11.32 -9.49
N SER A 31 1.89 12.21 -10.49
CA SER A 31 2.31 13.60 -10.31
C SER A 31 1.14 14.58 -10.15
N ASP A 32 -0.07 14.15 -10.49
CA ASP A 32 -1.30 14.94 -10.41
C ASP A 32 -2.26 14.36 -9.36
N PHE A 33 -2.70 15.20 -8.42
CA PHE A 33 -3.60 14.78 -7.35
C PHE A 33 -4.98 14.39 -7.89
N SER A 34 -5.49 15.15 -8.86
CA SER A 34 -6.83 14.90 -9.41
C SER A 34 -6.90 13.54 -10.12
N ALA A 35 -5.82 13.14 -10.80
CA ALA A 35 -5.67 11.81 -11.37
C ALA A 35 -5.57 10.74 -10.30
N PHE A 36 -4.73 10.94 -9.27
CA PHE A 36 -4.57 10.02 -8.15
C PHE A 36 -5.89 9.76 -7.41
N SER A 37 -6.60 10.81 -6.99
CA SER A 37 -7.83 10.68 -6.21
C SER A 37 -8.96 10.06 -7.03
N ARG A 38 -9.13 10.49 -8.29
CA ARG A 38 -10.13 9.90 -9.20
C ARG A 38 -9.93 8.40 -9.38
N ASP A 39 -8.69 7.97 -9.59
CA ASP A 39 -8.37 6.56 -9.79
C ASP A 39 -8.51 5.75 -8.49
N GLN A 40 -8.16 6.34 -7.34
CA GLN A 40 -8.40 5.75 -6.03
C GLN A 40 -9.91 5.55 -5.77
N GLU A 41 -10.73 6.58 -5.99
CA GLU A 41 -12.18 6.52 -5.84
C GLU A 41 -12.83 5.53 -6.80
N ARG A 42 -12.35 5.47 -8.06
CA ARG A 42 -12.82 4.49 -9.05
C ARG A 42 -12.61 3.05 -8.57
N LEU A 43 -11.44 2.74 -8.03
CA LEU A 43 -11.13 1.40 -7.52
C LEU A 43 -11.96 1.04 -6.28
N ILE A 44 -12.19 2.00 -5.38
CA ILE A 44 -13.07 1.83 -4.21
C ILE A 44 -14.51 1.55 -4.67
N ALA A 45 -15.00 2.28 -5.68
CA ALA A 45 -16.35 2.12 -6.19
C ALA A 45 -16.62 0.74 -6.82
N ILE A 46 -15.59 0.10 -7.39
CA ILE A 46 -15.68 -1.28 -7.88
C ILE A 46 -15.89 -2.26 -6.72
N ASN A 47 -15.20 -2.05 -5.59
CA ASN A 47 -15.35 -2.89 -4.39
C ASN A 47 -16.75 -2.77 -3.77
N GLY A 48 -17.31 -1.56 -3.70
CA GLY A 48 -18.67 -1.32 -3.19
C GLY A 48 -19.78 -2.08 -3.94
N ARG A 49 -19.52 -2.55 -5.17
CA ARG A 49 -20.46 -3.34 -5.99
C ARG A 49 -20.41 -4.84 -5.71
N LYS A 50 -19.62 -5.30 -4.73
CA LYS A 50 -19.35 -6.73 -4.44
C LYS A 50 -18.84 -7.51 -5.65
N ASP A 51 -18.09 -6.83 -6.52
CA ASP A 51 -17.42 -7.51 -7.62
C ASP A 51 -16.34 -8.43 -7.04
N LYS A 52 -16.39 -9.72 -7.39
CA LYS A 52 -15.40 -10.71 -6.95
C LYS A 52 -13.98 -10.37 -7.42
N ASN A 53 -13.86 -9.54 -8.45
CA ASN A 53 -12.60 -9.09 -9.00
C ASN A 53 -12.08 -7.80 -8.35
N ALA A 54 -12.79 -7.19 -7.39
CA ALA A 54 -12.31 -5.98 -6.71
C ALA A 54 -10.97 -6.20 -5.98
N LEU A 55 -10.26 -5.11 -5.71
CA LEU A 55 -9.05 -5.16 -4.88
C LEU A 55 -9.40 -5.49 -3.42
N ASP A 56 -8.52 -6.21 -2.76
CA ASP A 56 -8.69 -6.61 -1.35
C ASP A 56 -8.05 -5.60 -0.38
N TYR A 57 -7.16 -4.75 -0.89
CA TYR A 57 -6.54 -3.66 -0.15
C TYR A 57 -6.27 -2.47 -1.07
N LEU A 58 -6.48 -1.27 -0.54
CA LEU A 58 -6.17 0.00 -1.20
C LEU A 58 -5.81 1.06 -0.14
N GLU A 59 -4.66 1.69 -0.30
CA GLU A 59 -4.16 2.81 0.49
C GLU A 59 -3.49 3.85 -0.42
N GLY A 60 -3.07 4.97 0.18
CA GLY A 60 -2.35 6.03 -0.51
C GLY A 60 -1.31 6.67 0.40
N SER A 61 -0.25 7.21 -0.18
CA SER A 61 0.76 7.98 0.54
C SER A 61 1.35 9.10 -0.29
N LEU A 62 2.02 10.04 0.38
CA LEU A 62 2.73 11.16 -0.25
C LEU A 62 4.23 10.94 -0.15
N LEU A 63 4.94 11.16 -1.25
CA LEU A 63 6.39 11.25 -1.32
C LEU A 63 6.76 12.72 -1.51
N ILE A 64 7.49 13.28 -0.55
CA ILE A 64 7.91 14.68 -0.52
C ILE A 64 9.43 14.80 -0.42
N ASN A 65 9.98 15.92 -0.88
CA ASN A 65 11.43 16.17 -0.99
C ASN A 65 12.19 16.30 0.36
N GLN A 66 11.61 15.85 1.47
CA GLN A 66 12.16 16.00 2.83
C GLN A 66 12.44 14.66 3.54
N GLY A 67 12.39 13.54 2.83
CA GLY A 67 12.74 12.22 3.38
C GLY A 67 14.04 11.67 2.82
N ASP A 68 14.83 11.00 3.67
CA ASP A 68 15.92 10.12 3.22
C ASP A 68 15.33 9.10 2.19
N PRO A 69 15.96 8.94 1.01
CA PRO A 69 15.61 7.86 0.08
C PRO A 69 15.56 6.47 0.75
N ASN A 70 16.24 6.25 1.88
CA ASN A 70 16.21 5.03 2.69
C ASN A 70 15.11 4.99 3.78
N ASN A 71 14.09 5.85 3.69
CA ASN A 71 12.89 5.73 4.52
C ASN A 71 12.30 4.31 4.37
N TRP A 72 11.71 3.75 5.44
CA TRP A 72 11.17 2.38 5.42
C TRP A 72 10.14 2.19 4.30
N ARG A 73 9.42 3.25 3.91
CA ARG A 73 8.50 3.27 2.75
C ARG A 73 9.21 3.05 1.42
N SER A 74 10.50 3.35 1.31
CA SER A 74 11.32 3.15 0.12
C SER A 74 11.81 1.72 -0.06
N SER A 75 11.77 0.87 0.97
CA SER A 75 12.13 -0.56 0.86
C SER A 75 11.29 -1.32 -0.17
N PHE A 76 10.15 -0.75 -0.57
CA PHE A 76 9.34 -1.28 -1.65
C PHE A 76 9.99 -1.06 -3.03
N PHE A 77 10.57 0.12 -3.27
CA PHE A 77 11.08 0.49 -4.58
C PHE A 77 12.49 -0.08 -4.81
N PRO A 78 12.75 -0.70 -5.97
CA PRO A 78 14.08 -1.17 -6.33
C PRO A 78 15.12 -0.04 -6.28
N PRO A 79 16.35 -0.29 -5.78
CA PRO A 79 17.42 0.72 -5.76
C PRO A 79 17.69 1.35 -7.13
N SER A 80 17.50 0.59 -8.22
CA SER A 80 17.63 1.07 -9.60
C SER A 80 16.68 2.20 -9.96
N ASP A 81 15.53 2.32 -9.29
CA ASP A 81 14.50 3.32 -9.58
C ASP A 81 14.54 4.51 -8.65
N HIS A 82 15.35 4.47 -7.58
CA HIS A 82 15.44 5.55 -6.60
C HIS A 82 15.76 6.90 -7.25
N SER A 83 16.75 6.96 -8.13
CA SER A 83 17.12 8.21 -8.83
C SER A 83 15.99 8.76 -9.70
N ARG A 84 15.22 7.89 -10.35
CA ARG A 84 14.07 8.30 -11.18
C ARG A 84 12.93 8.85 -10.32
N ILE A 85 12.66 8.21 -9.18
CA ILE A 85 11.63 8.63 -8.22
C ILE A 85 12.03 9.96 -7.57
N ILE A 86 13.27 10.10 -7.11
CA ILE A 86 13.81 11.33 -6.52
C ILE A 86 13.71 12.48 -7.53
N SER A 87 14.07 12.24 -8.80
CA SER A 87 13.93 13.26 -9.85
C SER A 87 12.48 13.74 -9.99
N LYS A 88 11.50 12.83 -9.95
CA LYS A 88 10.07 13.17 -9.97
C LYS A 88 9.64 13.98 -8.74
N VAL A 89 10.05 13.58 -7.55
CA VAL A 89 9.76 14.30 -6.30
C VAL A 89 10.37 15.70 -6.32
N THR A 90 11.61 15.85 -6.78
CA THR A 90 12.27 17.16 -6.91
C THR A 90 11.53 18.08 -7.89
N LYS A 91 11.09 17.53 -9.02
CA LYS A 91 10.36 18.28 -10.07
C LYS A 91 8.96 18.71 -9.63
N HIS A 92 8.19 17.79 -9.05
CA HIS A 92 6.77 18.01 -8.74
C HIS A 92 6.50 18.42 -7.28
N LYS A 93 7.54 18.43 -6.43
CA LYS A 93 7.52 18.67 -4.96
C LYS A 93 6.80 17.58 -4.16
N ILE A 94 5.69 17.08 -4.69
CA ILE A 94 4.89 15.99 -4.13
C ILE A 94 4.66 14.96 -5.24
N ILE A 95 4.83 13.70 -4.90
CA ILE A 95 4.39 12.56 -5.71
C ILE A 95 3.41 11.75 -4.87
N TYR A 96 2.29 11.36 -5.48
CA TYR A 96 1.27 10.55 -4.83
C TYR A 96 1.52 9.09 -5.18
N CYS A 97 1.48 8.22 -4.18
CA CYS A 97 1.68 6.78 -4.35
C CYS A 97 0.36 6.07 -4.03
N LEU A 98 -0.26 5.48 -5.05
CA LEU A 98 -1.40 4.58 -4.88
C LEU A 98 -0.86 3.18 -4.59
N GLU A 99 -1.29 2.60 -3.47
CA GLU A 99 -0.88 1.28 -3.04
C GLU A 99 -2.09 0.34 -3.04
N VAL A 100 -1.98 -0.77 -3.75
CA VAL A 100 -3.09 -1.73 -3.88
C VAL A 100 -2.60 -3.15 -3.70
N ALA A 101 -3.50 -4.03 -3.26
CA ALA A 101 -3.19 -5.45 -3.18
C ALA A 101 -4.35 -6.32 -3.64
N LYS A 102 -4.00 -7.44 -4.28
CA LYS A 102 -4.92 -8.54 -4.60
C LYS A 102 -4.43 -9.81 -3.91
N LEU A 103 -5.28 -10.34 -3.04
CA LEU A 103 -5.07 -11.59 -2.34
C LEU A 103 -5.39 -12.75 -3.27
N TYR A 104 -4.59 -13.81 -3.20
CA TYR A 104 -4.81 -15.01 -4.00
C TYR A 104 -4.28 -16.26 -3.30
N ASP A 105 -4.69 -17.40 -3.84
CA ASP A 105 -4.35 -18.73 -3.38
C ASP A 105 -4.05 -19.65 -4.60
N ASP A 106 -3.79 -20.94 -4.35
CA ASP A 106 -3.48 -21.89 -5.43
C ASP A 106 -4.63 -22.04 -6.45
N ARG A 107 -5.86 -21.69 -6.07
CA ARG A 107 -7.04 -21.77 -6.95
C ARG A 107 -7.11 -20.60 -7.92
N SER A 108 -6.60 -19.44 -7.52
CA SER A 108 -6.67 -18.17 -8.26
C SER A 108 -5.32 -17.71 -8.84
N LYS A 109 -4.24 -18.44 -8.57
CA LYS A 109 -2.88 -18.16 -9.04
C LYS A 109 -2.74 -17.92 -10.55
N THR A 110 -3.51 -18.64 -11.38
CA THR A 110 -3.42 -18.50 -12.85
C THR A 110 -4.25 -17.34 -13.40
N THR A 111 -5.15 -16.77 -12.60
CA THR A 111 -6.07 -15.70 -13.01
C THR A 111 -5.73 -14.36 -12.37
N VAL A 112 -5.03 -14.33 -11.23
CA VAL A 112 -4.73 -13.11 -10.46
C VAL A 112 -4.05 -12.03 -11.31
N ASP A 113 -3.09 -12.39 -12.16
CA ASP A 113 -2.39 -11.43 -13.01
C ASP A 113 -3.33 -10.77 -14.03
N LYS A 114 -4.26 -11.55 -14.62
CA LYS A 114 -5.25 -11.03 -15.58
C LYS A 114 -6.27 -10.13 -14.89
N VAL A 115 -6.71 -10.51 -13.69
CA VAL A 115 -7.61 -9.71 -12.86
C VAL A 115 -6.95 -8.38 -12.51
N LEU A 116 -5.70 -8.43 -12.04
CA LEU A 116 -4.93 -7.23 -11.70
C LEU A 116 -4.72 -6.33 -12.93
N GLN A 117 -4.30 -6.88 -14.06
CA GLN A 117 -4.18 -6.13 -15.32
C GLN A 117 -5.49 -5.45 -15.72
N HIS A 118 -6.63 -6.12 -15.54
CA HIS A 118 -7.94 -5.55 -15.83
C HIS A 118 -8.29 -4.38 -14.91
N LEU A 119 -8.06 -4.53 -13.60
CA LEU A 119 -8.32 -3.49 -12.60
C LEU A 119 -7.44 -2.25 -12.80
N LEU A 120 -6.17 -2.47 -13.16
CA LEU A 120 -5.20 -1.40 -13.38
C LEU A 120 -5.32 -0.76 -14.77
N LYS A 121 -6.17 -1.32 -15.65
CA LYS A 121 -6.35 -0.81 -17.01
C LYS A 121 -7.01 0.57 -17.01
N GLY A 122 -6.33 1.51 -17.67
CA GLY A 122 -6.81 2.87 -17.83
C GLY A 122 -6.75 3.69 -16.55
N LEU A 123 -5.89 3.29 -15.59
CA LEU A 123 -5.41 4.19 -14.57
C LEU A 123 -4.37 5.15 -15.16
N SER A 124 -4.16 6.26 -14.48
CA SER A 124 -3.50 7.47 -14.99
C SER A 124 -2.13 7.70 -14.33
N PHE A 125 -1.54 6.64 -13.77
CA PHE A 125 -0.23 6.71 -13.13
C PHE A 125 0.87 7.03 -14.16
N GLU A 126 2.00 7.54 -13.67
CA GLU A 126 3.15 7.90 -14.47
C GLU A 126 3.69 6.67 -15.22
N PRO A 127 3.81 6.72 -16.57
CA PRO A 127 4.34 5.61 -17.34
C PRO A 127 5.71 5.14 -16.82
N GLY A 128 5.82 3.83 -16.57
CA GLY A 128 7.05 3.22 -16.04
C GLY A 128 7.32 3.45 -14.56
N PHE A 129 6.33 3.88 -13.78
CA PHE A 129 6.36 3.98 -12.30
C PHE A 129 5.28 3.11 -11.65
N MET A 130 5.12 1.90 -12.17
CA MET A 130 4.35 0.82 -11.54
C MET A 130 5.35 -0.22 -11.03
N PHE A 131 5.22 -0.58 -9.77
CA PHE A 131 6.12 -1.50 -9.08
C PHE A 131 5.27 -2.60 -8.44
N GLU A 132 5.66 -3.85 -8.63
CA GLU A 132 4.94 -5.01 -8.12
C GLU A 132 5.87 -5.89 -7.28
N LYS A 133 5.35 -6.43 -6.18
CA LYS A 133 5.94 -7.53 -5.44
C LYS A 133 4.90 -8.65 -5.27
N ASP A 134 5.39 -9.88 -5.19
CA ASP A 134 4.60 -11.05 -4.87
C ASP A 134 5.12 -11.66 -3.57
N VAL A 135 4.33 -11.56 -2.50
CA VAL A 135 4.74 -11.90 -1.12
C VAL A 135 3.74 -12.85 -0.46
N SER A 136 4.12 -13.44 0.66
CA SER A 136 3.16 -14.20 1.47
C SER A 136 2.13 -13.27 2.11
N TYR A 137 0.95 -13.81 2.44
CA TYR A 137 -0.08 -13.03 3.14
C TYR A 137 0.41 -12.45 4.47
N VAL A 138 1.19 -13.23 5.24
CA VAL A 138 1.72 -12.79 6.52
C VAL A 138 2.77 -11.68 6.35
N ASP A 139 3.68 -11.80 5.40
CA ASP A 139 4.69 -10.76 5.15
C ASP A 139 4.04 -9.43 4.72
N PHE A 140 2.93 -9.49 3.98
CA PHE A 140 2.17 -8.30 3.64
C PHE A 140 1.52 -7.68 4.87
N LEU A 141 0.88 -8.46 5.74
CA LEU A 141 0.24 -7.95 6.96
C LEU A 141 1.27 -7.38 7.95
N ASP A 142 2.43 -8.01 8.09
CA ASP A 142 3.50 -7.62 9.01
C ASP A 142 4.51 -6.63 8.39
N ARG A 143 4.21 -6.05 7.22
CA ARG A 143 5.15 -5.21 6.43
C ARG A 143 5.73 -4.00 7.17
N VAL A 144 5.09 -3.55 8.25
CA VAL A 144 5.55 -2.41 9.07
C VAL A 144 6.62 -2.83 10.09
N ARG A 145 6.68 -4.11 10.48
CA ARG A 145 7.59 -4.64 11.50
C ARG A 145 9.06 -4.39 11.18
N GLY A 146 9.44 -4.54 9.91
CA GLY A 146 10.81 -4.24 9.47
C GLY A 146 11.20 -2.77 9.69
N GLY A 147 10.25 -1.85 9.50
CA GLY A 147 10.43 -0.42 9.77
C GLY A 147 10.55 -0.13 11.27
N GLU A 148 9.71 -0.75 12.09
CA GLU A 148 9.80 -0.68 13.56
C GLU A 148 11.18 -1.11 14.05
N LEU A 149 11.62 -2.31 13.68
CA LEU A 149 12.92 -2.87 14.12
C LEU A 149 14.11 -1.99 13.69
N LYS A 150 14.04 -1.42 12.48
CA LYS A 150 15.06 -0.48 11.98
C LYS A 150 15.09 0.80 12.81
N LEU A 151 13.94 1.37 13.16
CA LEU A 151 13.88 2.58 13.97
C LEU A 151 14.30 2.30 15.42
N GLN A 152 13.96 1.14 15.98
CA GLN A 152 14.41 0.70 17.31
C GLN A 152 15.94 0.61 17.37
N SER A 153 16.59 -0.01 16.38
CA SER A 153 18.06 -0.11 16.35
C SER A 153 18.78 1.23 16.18
N GLN A 154 18.07 2.25 15.67
CA GLN A 154 18.55 3.62 15.54
C GLN A 154 18.21 4.51 16.74
N GLY A 155 17.48 4.01 17.74
CA GLY A 155 16.97 4.81 18.85
C GLY A 155 15.90 5.82 18.45
N LEU A 156 15.25 5.61 17.30
CA LEU A 156 14.24 6.50 16.71
C LEU A 156 12.80 5.98 16.88
N TRP A 157 12.62 4.88 17.62
CA TRP A 157 11.29 4.33 17.92
C TRP A 157 10.70 4.91 19.20
N ASP A 158 11.44 4.95 20.31
CA ASP A 158 10.94 5.46 21.60
C ASP A 158 11.09 6.98 21.72
N VAL A 159 10.53 7.70 20.75
CA VAL A 159 10.55 9.18 20.65
C VAL A 159 9.12 9.74 20.64
N PRO A 160 8.92 11.05 20.85
CA PRO A 160 7.59 11.65 20.68
C PRO A 160 7.04 11.46 19.26
N HIS A 161 5.80 11.00 19.14
CA HIS A 161 5.10 10.77 17.87
C HIS A 161 3.91 11.72 17.71
N PRO A 162 4.11 12.95 17.22
CA PRO A 162 3.03 13.92 17.02
C PRO A 162 2.22 13.58 15.75
N TRP A 163 1.50 12.44 15.76
CA TRP A 163 0.64 12.04 14.65
C TRP A 163 -0.59 12.95 14.55
N LEU A 164 -0.98 13.30 13.31
CA LEU A 164 -2.17 14.07 12.96
C LEU A 164 -3.08 13.24 12.05
#